data_AF-A0A2Z7CX39-F1
#
_entry.id   AF-A0A2Z7CX39-F1
#
_cell.length_a   1.000
_cell.length_b   1.000
_cell.length_c   1.000
_cell.angle_alpha   90.00
_cell.angle_beta   90.00
_cell.angle_gamma   90.00
#
_symmetry.space_group_name_H-M   'P 1'
#
loop_
_entity.id
_entity.type
_entity.pdbx_description
1 polymer ?
#
loop_
_entity_poly.entity_id
_entity_poly.type
_entity_poly.pdbx_seq_one_letter_code
_entity_poly.pdbx_strand_id
1 'polypeptide(L)'
;MAMDLLMFPTWMKDCIETRFYDKRCEKRVGKYKTIYCGTCRGTLACEVCWKGSTEHHGHDYLQVYTSSWRTSISIGDISRFCDASNIQLYKINSKKVVNLNPNGKETSPSLS
;
A
#
# COMPACT_ATOMS: atom_id res chain seq x y z
N MET A 1 1.23 -11.53 30.00
CA MET A 1 1.16 -10.11 29.60
C MET A 1 2.15 -9.90 28.47
N ALA A 2 1.73 -9.15 27.44
CA ALA A 2 2.49 -8.71 26.27
C ALA A 2 3.18 -9.80 25.43
N MET A 3 2.47 -10.31 24.40
CA MET A 3 3.16 -10.69 23.17
C MET A 3 3.74 -9.40 22.60
N ASP A 4 5.05 -9.31 22.64
CA ASP A 4 5.83 -8.12 22.33
C ASP A 4 5.40 -7.51 20.98
N LEU A 5 5.04 -6.22 21.02
CA LEU A 5 4.78 -5.39 19.85
C LEU A 5 6.03 -5.20 18.96
N LEU A 6 7.12 -5.93 19.22
CA LEU A 6 8.39 -5.92 18.50
C LEU A 6 8.38 -6.72 17.18
N MET A 7 7.34 -7.49 16.86
CA MET A 7 7.37 -8.37 15.67
C MET A 7 6.61 -7.87 14.44
N PHE A 8 5.83 -6.79 14.53
CA PHE A 8 5.11 -6.25 13.37
C PHE A 8 5.76 -4.96 12.88
N PRO A 9 6.23 -4.90 11.62
CA PRO A 9 6.75 -3.66 11.06
C PRO A 9 5.70 -2.57 11.16
N THR A 10 6.04 -1.45 11.76
CA THR A 10 5.05 -0.42 12.09
C THR A 10 4.39 0.18 10.85
N TRP A 11 5.13 0.27 9.73
CA TRP A 11 4.60 0.66 8.42
C TRP A 11 3.45 -0.25 7.97
N MET A 12 3.46 -1.54 8.33
CA MET A 12 2.49 -2.52 7.86
C MET A 12 1.13 -2.29 8.50
N LYS A 13 1.10 -2.03 9.82
CA LYS A 13 -0.14 -1.66 10.52
C LYS A 13 -0.73 -0.38 9.93
N ASP A 14 0.10 0.66 9.83
CA ASP A 14 -0.30 1.96 9.30
C ASP A 14 -0.79 1.84 7.84
N CYS A 15 -0.14 1.00 7.02
CA CYS A 15 -0.53 0.72 5.64
C CYS A 15 -1.90 0.02 5.54
N ILE A 16 -2.15 -1.01 6.35
CA ILE A 16 -3.43 -1.75 6.34
C ILE A 16 -4.60 -0.87 6.79
N GLU A 17 -4.37 0.02 7.76
CA GLU A 17 -5.38 0.95 8.28
C GLU A 17 -5.62 2.16 7.35
N THR A 18 -4.75 2.39 6.36
CA THR A 18 -4.83 3.53 5.44
C THR A 18 -5.98 3.38 4.44
N ARG A 19 -6.83 4.40 4.34
CA ARG A 19 -7.89 4.52 3.31
C ARG A 19 -7.35 5.16 2.04
N PHE A 20 -6.82 4.34 1.14
CA PHE A 20 -6.17 4.82 -0.10
C PHE A 20 -7.11 5.47 -1.13
N TYR A 21 -8.43 5.26 -1.04
CA TYR A 21 -9.42 5.85 -1.95
C TYR A 21 -9.73 7.31 -1.64
N ASP A 22 -9.62 7.69 -0.36
CA ASP A 22 -10.08 8.99 0.13
C ASP A 22 -9.06 10.10 -0.16
N LYS A 23 -7.78 9.74 -0.34
CA LYS A 23 -6.70 10.69 -0.56
C LYS A 23 -6.34 10.79 -2.04
N ARG A 24 -6.64 11.95 -2.63
CA ARG A 24 -6.23 12.34 -3.98
C ARG A 24 -5.18 13.45 -3.92
N CYS A 25 -4.27 13.48 -4.89
CA CYS A 25 -3.35 14.59 -5.08
C CYS A 25 -4.12 15.83 -5.55
N GLU A 26 -4.11 16.89 -4.73
CA GLU A 26 -4.77 18.16 -5.03
C GLU A 26 -4.10 18.92 -6.19
N LYS A 27 -2.78 18.72 -6.36
CA LYS A 27 -1.98 19.43 -7.37
C LYS A 27 -2.06 18.80 -8.76
N ARG A 28 -2.64 17.60 -8.91
CA ARG A 28 -2.61 16.84 -10.16
C ARG A 28 -3.96 16.25 -10.50
N VAL A 29 -4.45 16.61 -11.68
CA VAL A 29 -5.67 16.04 -12.27
C VAL A 29 -5.29 14.87 -13.19
N GLY A 30 -6.13 13.84 -13.20
CA GLY A 30 -5.97 12.67 -14.08
C GLY A 30 -5.45 11.41 -13.39
N LYS A 31 -5.01 10.43 -14.18
CA LYS A 31 -4.49 9.16 -13.68
C LYS A 31 -3.04 9.31 -13.24
N TYR A 32 -2.74 8.86 -12.03
CA TYR A 32 -1.39 8.76 -11.48
C TYR A 32 -1.29 7.53 -10.58
N LYS A 33 -0.07 7.11 -10.29
CA LYS A 33 0.19 6.09 -9.27
C LYS A 33 0.21 6.72 -7.89
N THR A 34 -0.40 6.05 -6.94
CA THR A 34 -0.33 6.40 -5.52
C THR A 34 0.88 5.70 -4.89
N ILE A 35 1.66 6.46 -4.14
CA ILE A 35 2.85 6.02 -3.44
C ILE A 35 2.60 6.19 -1.94
N TYR A 36 2.91 5.14 -1.18
CA TYR A 36 2.89 5.15 0.28
C TYR A 36 4.33 5.12 0.79
N CYS A 37 4.71 6.10 1.60
CA CYS A 37 6.02 6.13 2.22
C CYS A 37 6.07 5.21 3.44
N GLY A 38 6.86 4.14 3.37
CA GLY A 38 7.03 3.23 4.51
C GLY A 38 7.92 3.82 5.59
N THR A 39 8.94 4.60 5.20
CA THR A 39 9.83 5.30 6.15
C THR A 39 9.09 6.38 6.95
N CYS A 40 8.23 7.17 6.30
CA CYS A 40 7.42 8.21 6.96
C CYS A 40 6.10 7.69 7.56
N ARG A 41 5.82 6.39 7.46
CA ARG A 41 4.69 5.71 8.12
C ARG A 41 3.34 6.37 7.89
N GLY A 42 2.91 6.49 6.62
CA GLY A 42 1.55 6.95 6.31
C GLY A 42 1.47 8.13 5.34
N THR A 43 2.60 8.71 4.96
CA THR A 43 2.58 9.76 3.94
C THR A 43 2.21 9.17 2.58
N LEU A 44 1.14 9.71 2.00
CA LEU A 44 0.69 9.40 0.65
C LEU A 44 1.11 10.52 -0.30
N ALA A 45 1.63 10.15 -1.46
CA ALA A 45 1.94 11.07 -2.54
C ALA A 45 1.56 10.46 -3.89
N CYS A 46 1.30 11.28 -4.90
CA CYS A 46 1.31 10.78 -6.27
C CYS A 46 2.76 10.62 -6.77
N GLU A 47 2.98 9.80 -7.80
CA GLU A 47 4.33 9.54 -8.34
C GLU A 47 5.11 10.81 -8.73
N VAL A 48 4.43 11.88 -9.12
CA VAL A 48 5.07 13.15 -9.49
C VAL A 48 5.51 13.92 -8.24
N CYS A 49 4.61 14.08 -7.26
CA CYS A 49 4.94 14.76 -6.00
C CYS A 49 6.00 13.99 -5.22
N TRP A 50 6.00 12.66 -5.29
CA TRP A 50 7.04 11.81 -4.72
C TRP A 50 8.42 12.15 -5.31
N LYS A 51 8.54 12.15 -6.64
CA LYS A 51 9.81 12.45 -7.33
C LYS A 51 10.30 13.88 -7.10
N GLY A 52 9.39 14.83 -6.89
CA GLY A 52 9.72 16.23 -6.61
C GLY A 52 10.01 16.53 -5.15
N SER A 53 9.86 15.56 -4.24
CA SER A 53 10.08 15.77 -2.81
C SER A 53 11.54 15.52 -2.45
N THR A 54 12.17 16.51 -1.83
CA THR A 54 13.50 16.35 -1.19
C THR A 54 13.41 15.57 0.12
N GLU A 55 12.28 15.67 0.83
CA GLU A 55 12.03 15.00 2.11
C GLU A 55 11.85 13.49 2.00
N HIS A 56 11.58 12.98 0.79
CA HIS A 56 11.41 11.56 0.52
C HIS A 56 12.57 10.95 -0.27
N HIS A 57 13.66 11.69 -0.42
CA HIS A 57 14.83 11.19 -1.12
C HIS A 57 15.46 10.01 -0.37
N GLY A 58 15.54 8.86 -1.02
CA GLY A 58 16.09 7.64 -0.43
C GLY A 58 15.15 6.89 0.52
N HIS A 59 13.89 7.31 0.66
CA HIS A 59 12.92 6.57 1.47
C HIS A 59 12.38 5.35 0.72
N ASP A 60 12.16 4.27 1.47
CA ASP A 60 11.45 3.11 0.95
C ASP A 60 9.94 3.40 0.88
N TYR A 61 9.33 2.95 -0.20
CA TYR A 61 7.93 3.19 -0.50
C TYR A 61 7.23 1.97 -1.06
N LEU A 62 5.90 1.96 -1.00
CA LEU A 62 5.04 0.98 -1.63
C LEU A 62 4.24 1.65 -2.75
N GLN A 63 4.23 1.06 -3.94
CA GLN A 63 3.27 1.47 -4.95
C GLN A 63 1.91 0.84 -4.66
N VAL A 64 0.90 1.69 -4.59
CA VAL A 64 -0.48 1.31 -4.30
C VAL A 64 -1.29 1.20 -5.59
N TYR A 65 -1.99 0.09 -5.74
CA TYR A 65 -2.94 -0.19 -6.81
C TYR A 65 -4.34 -0.17 -6.23
N THR A 66 -5.22 0.67 -6.76
CA THR A 66 -6.62 0.76 -6.32
C THR A 66 -7.54 0.43 -7.48
N SER A 67 -8.36 -0.62 -7.33
CA SER A 67 -9.35 -1.02 -8.33
C SER A 67 -10.59 -1.58 -7.63
N SER A 68 -11.79 -1.12 -8.02
CA SER A 68 -13.07 -1.64 -7.51
C SER A 68 -13.07 -1.88 -5.99
N TRP A 69 -12.74 -0.83 -5.22
CA TRP A 69 -12.68 -0.86 -3.74
C TRP A 69 -11.66 -1.83 -3.13
N ARG A 70 -10.80 -2.43 -3.95
CA ARG A 70 -9.70 -3.31 -3.52
C ARG A 70 -8.35 -2.65 -3.72
N THR A 71 -7.60 -2.59 -2.63
CA THR A 71 -6.25 -2.05 -2.64
C THR A 71 -5.27 -3.20 -2.70
N SER A 72 -4.27 -3.07 -3.55
CA SER A 72 -3.17 -4.04 -3.64
C SER A 72 -1.84 -3.31 -3.65
N ILE A 73 -0.80 -3.98 -3.16
CA ILE A 73 0.59 -3.50 -3.19
C ILE A 73 1.49 -4.54 -3.83
N SER A 74 2.59 -4.09 -4.44
CA SER A 74 3.56 -5.00 -5.08
C SER A 74 4.32 -5.80 -4.04
N ILE A 75 4.52 -7.11 -4.28
CA ILE A 75 5.39 -7.89 -3.39
C ILE A 75 6.84 -7.40 -3.43
N GLY A 76 7.32 -6.96 -4.59
CA GLY A 76 8.68 -6.44 -4.72
C GLY A 76 8.90 -5.16 -3.91
N ASP A 77 7.83 -4.44 -3.58
CA ASP A 77 7.90 -3.31 -2.67
C ASP A 77 7.91 -3.77 -1.22
N ILE A 78 7.04 -4.72 -0.85
CA ILE A 78 7.02 -5.31 0.50
C ILE A 78 8.38 -5.95 0.84
N SER A 79 9.00 -6.65 -0.11
CA SER A 79 10.29 -7.32 0.07
C SER A 79 11.45 -6.39 0.42
N ARG A 80 11.33 -5.07 0.19
CA ARG A 80 12.32 -4.09 0.66
C ARG A 80 12.24 -3.83 2.17
N PHE A 81 11.09 -4.11 2.78
CA PHE A 81 10.85 -3.87 4.19
C PHE A 81 10.93 -5.12 5.07
N CYS A 82 10.58 -6.29 4.54
CA CYS A 82 10.59 -7.55 5.28
C CYS A 82 10.67 -8.77 4.35
N ASP A 83 10.98 -9.94 4.90
CA ASP A 83 10.84 -11.20 4.17
C ASP A 83 9.37 -11.45 3.82
N ALA A 84 9.08 -11.56 2.52
CA ALA A 84 7.73 -11.71 1.97
C ALA A 84 7.46 -13.15 1.49
N SER A 85 8.36 -14.09 1.73
CA SER A 85 8.30 -15.47 1.18
C SER A 85 7.04 -16.22 1.60
N ASN A 86 6.49 -15.92 2.78
CA ASN A 86 5.29 -16.57 3.33
C ASN A 86 3.98 -15.80 3.04
N ILE A 87 4.03 -14.71 2.26
CA ILE A 87 2.82 -13.93 1.93
C ILE A 87 2.11 -14.56 0.73
N GLN A 88 0.81 -14.82 0.87
CA GLN A 88 -0.01 -15.33 -0.24
C GLN A 88 -0.06 -14.32 -1.39
N LEU A 89 0.35 -14.78 -2.56
CA LEU A 89 0.50 -13.98 -3.77
C LEU A 89 -0.70 -14.08 -4.70
N TYR A 90 -1.09 -12.94 -5.27
CA TYR A 90 -2.03 -12.88 -6.39
C TYR A 90 -1.33 -12.35 -7.64
N LYS A 91 -1.75 -12.84 -8.82
CA LYS A 91 -1.34 -12.28 -10.11
C LYS A 91 -2.48 -11.46 -10.71
N ILE A 92 -2.26 -10.16 -10.91
CA ILE A 92 -3.20 -9.26 -11.60
C ILE A 92 -2.46 -8.66 -12.80
N ASN A 93 -2.94 -8.90 -14.03
CA ASN A 93 -2.29 -8.44 -15.27
C ASN A 93 -0.78 -8.78 -15.28
N SER A 94 -0.45 -10.03 -14.97
CA SER A 94 0.93 -10.54 -14.85
C SER A 94 1.79 -9.92 -13.74
N LYS A 95 1.26 -9.02 -12.90
CA LYS A 95 1.96 -8.47 -11.73
C LYS A 95 1.67 -9.27 -10.47
N LYS A 96 2.72 -9.57 -9.69
CA LYS A 96 2.61 -10.19 -8.36
C LYS A 96 2.27 -9.12 -7.32
N VAL A 97 1.10 -9.25 -6.71
CA VAL A 97 0.59 -8.28 -5.73
C VAL A 97 0.01 -8.99 -4.51
N VAL A 98 -0.08 -8.24 -3.42
CA VAL A 98 -0.77 -8.63 -2.19
C VAL A 98 -1.99 -7.74 -2.06
N ASN A 99 -3.17 -8.33 -1.86
CA ASN A 99 -4.39 -7.57 -1.60
C ASN A 99 -4.42 -7.16 -0.13
N LEU A 100 -4.60 -5.87 0.12
CA LEU A 100 -4.87 -5.35 1.45
C LEU A 100 -6.35 -5.61 1.75
N ASN A 101 -6.61 -6.33 2.84
CA ASN A 101 -7.98 -6.61 3.25
C ASN A 101 -8.60 -5.31 3.78
N PRO A 102 -9.74 -4.84 3.25
CA PRO A 102 -10.41 -3.69 3.84
C PRO A 102 -10.91 -4.08 5.23
N ASN A 103 -10.58 -3.30 6.26
CA ASN A 103 -11.21 -3.44 7.57
C ASN A 103 -12.72 -3.07 7.45
N GLY A 104 -13.55 -4.07 7.14
CA GLY A 104 -15.02 -4.00 6.99
C GLY A 104 -15.46 -3.35 5.66
N LYS A 105 -16.22 -3.96 4.77
CA LYS A 105 -17.18 -5.06 4.87
C LYS A 105 -16.94 -6.10 3.76
N GLU A 106 -17.29 -7.33 4.06
CA GLU A 106 -17.45 -8.41 3.09
C GLU A 106 -18.25 -7.91 1.89
N THR A 107 -17.60 -7.81 0.73
CA THR A 107 -18.33 -7.87 -0.54
C THR A 107 -18.09 -9.26 -1.07
N SER A 108 -18.90 -10.20 -0.59
CA SER A 108 -19.19 -11.43 -1.32
C SER A 108 -19.53 -11.03 -2.76
N PRO A 109 -18.92 -11.61 -3.80
CA PRO A 109 -19.52 -11.54 -5.11
C PRO A 109 -20.80 -12.37 -5.03
N SER A 110 -21.95 -11.69 -4.91
CA SER A 110 -23.23 -12.28 -5.28
C SER A 110 -23.14 -12.61 -6.77
N LEU A 111 -22.82 -13.87 -7.09
CA LEU A 111 -23.26 -14.45 -8.34
C LEU A 111 -24.78 -14.57 -8.24
N SER A 112 -25.47 -13.71 -8.99
CA SER A 112 -26.83 -13.93 -9.49
C SER A 112 -26.74 -14.05 -11.00
#